data_AF-E6MTW7-F1
#
_entry.id   AF-E6MTW7-F1
#
_cell.length_a   1.000
_cell.length_b   1.000
_cell.length_c   1.000
_cell.angle_alpha   90.00
_cell.angle_beta   90.00
_cell.angle_gamma   90.00
#
_symmetry.space_group_name_H-M   'P 1'
#
loop_
_entity.id
_entity.type
_entity.pdbx_description
1 polymer ?
#
loop_
_entity_poly.entity_id
_entity_poly.type
_entity_poly.pdbx_seq_one_letter_code
_entity_poly.pdbx_strand_id
1 'polypeptide(L)'
;AQQRAVAVHHLDTPWRPSDLEQRNGRAVRKGNLIAKEFADNKVDVIIYAVERSLDSYKFNLLHNKQLFINQLKTNTLGSRTIDEGSMDEDSGMNFSEYVAVLSGNTDLLEKARLDKKIATLESERKNFLRERDAATGKLAEIESSVSFHTDKIKEAQSDLALFEQCVERDADGQPINKLTIKGVEDYTDIKTIAARLQEIDEKARTKGEYNKIGEVYGFSIMVKTESTSKDLFDCSVNRFFVKGQE
;
A
#
# COMPACT_ATOMS: atom_id res chain seq x y z
N ALA A 1 43.29 -5.62 -6.37
CA ALA A 1 42.28 -4.58 -6.63
C ALA A 1 42.95 -3.20 -6.54
N GLN A 2 42.59 -2.22 -7.38
CA GLN A 2 43.34 -0.95 -7.48
C GLN A 2 42.81 0.09 -6.49
N GLN A 3 43.72 0.88 -5.89
CA GLN A 3 43.41 1.94 -4.90
C GLN A 3 43.71 3.35 -5.44
N ARG A 4 44.32 3.44 -6.62
CA ARG A 4 44.88 4.67 -7.20
C ARG A 4 44.41 4.94 -8.63
N ALA A 5 43.30 4.33 -9.04
CA ALA A 5 42.82 4.44 -10.41
C ALA A 5 42.02 5.75 -10.57
N VAL A 6 42.37 6.55 -11.57
CA VAL A 6 41.62 7.78 -11.92
C VAL A 6 40.82 7.58 -13.20
N ALA A 7 41.37 6.81 -14.14
CA ALA A 7 40.72 6.45 -15.39
C ALA A 7 40.93 4.97 -15.74
N VAL A 8 40.01 4.40 -16.50
CA VAL A 8 40.06 3.07 -17.11
C VAL A 8 39.91 3.22 -18.61
N HIS A 9 40.88 2.67 -19.34
CA HIS A 9 40.90 2.71 -20.80
C HIS A 9 40.61 1.31 -21.36
N HIS A 10 39.49 1.14 -22.05
CA HIS A 10 39.15 -0.08 -22.78
C HIS A 10 39.47 0.09 -24.25
N LEU A 11 40.54 -0.54 -24.70
CA LEU A 11 40.91 -0.58 -26.12
C LEU A 11 40.13 -1.66 -26.88
N ASP A 12 39.61 -2.66 -26.16
CA ASP A 12 38.86 -3.78 -26.69
C ASP A 12 37.57 -4.02 -25.89
N THR A 13 36.51 -4.43 -26.60
CA THR A 13 35.23 -4.78 -25.98
C THR A 13 35.18 -6.30 -25.74
N PRO A 14 34.99 -6.77 -24.49
CA PRO A 14 34.92 -8.19 -24.19
C PRO A 14 33.64 -8.84 -24.74
N TRP A 15 33.61 -10.17 -24.84
CA TRP A 15 32.46 -10.92 -25.38
C TRP A 15 31.35 -11.21 -24.36
N ARG A 16 31.60 -10.96 -23.06
CA ARG A 16 30.65 -11.14 -21.96
C ARG A 16 30.44 -9.81 -21.22
N PRO A 17 29.20 -9.41 -20.94
CA PRO A 17 28.93 -8.16 -20.22
C PRO A 17 29.57 -8.10 -18.83
N SER A 18 29.58 -9.24 -18.13
CA SER A 18 30.19 -9.39 -16.80
C SER A 18 31.67 -9.03 -16.77
N ASP A 19 32.40 -9.28 -17.87
CA ASP A 19 33.84 -9.00 -17.92
C ASP A 19 34.10 -7.48 -17.95
N LEU A 20 33.24 -6.70 -18.62
CA LEU A 20 33.33 -5.24 -18.64
C LEU A 20 32.98 -4.65 -17.27
N GLU A 21 31.88 -5.10 -16.67
CA GLU A 21 31.44 -4.69 -15.34
C GLU A 21 32.51 -5.04 -14.27
N GLN A 22 33.10 -6.23 -14.35
CA GLN A 22 34.16 -6.65 -13.44
C GLN A 22 35.46 -5.87 -13.65
N ARG A 23 35.81 -5.50 -14.89
CA ARG A 23 36.96 -4.61 -15.17
C ARG A 23 36.73 -3.24 -14.55
N ASN A 24 35.55 -2.64 -14.77
CA ASN A 24 35.18 -1.34 -14.23
C ASN A 24 35.11 -1.35 -12.70
N GLY A 25 34.49 -2.37 -12.09
CA GLY A 25 34.34 -2.51 -10.64
C GLY A 25 35.67 -2.68 -9.88
N ARG A 26 36.79 -2.95 -10.57
CA ARG A 26 38.13 -2.91 -9.95
C ARG A 26 38.60 -1.48 -9.64
N ALA A 27 38.12 -0.50 -10.40
CA ALA A 27 38.46 0.92 -10.29
C ALA A 27 37.30 1.73 -9.66
N VAL A 28 36.08 1.54 -10.15
CA VAL A 28 34.83 2.14 -9.63
C VAL A 28 34.38 1.38 -8.38
N ARG A 29 34.96 1.71 -7.23
CA ARG A 29 34.61 1.08 -5.94
C ARG A 29 34.96 1.97 -4.77
N LYS A 30 34.28 1.74 -3.63
CA LYS A 30 34.48 2.48 -2.36
C LYS A 30 35.94 2.50 -1.85
N GLY A 31 36.76 1.52 -2.24
CA GLY A 31 38.17 1.40 -1.81
C GLY A 31 39.19 2.14 -2.67
N ASN A 32 38.77 3.04 -3.57
CA ASN A 32 39.66 3.85 -4.40
C ASN A 32 39.90 5.22 -3.75
N LEU A 33 41.06 5.39 -3.12
CA LEU A 33 41.39 6.59 -2.34
C LEU A 33 41.67 7.79 -3.24
N ILE A 34 42.38 7.57 -4.35
CA ILE A 34 42.76 8.67 -5.27
C ILE A 34 41.54 9.25 -5.97
N ALA A 35 40.58 8.42 -6.40
CA ALA A 35 39.34 8.93 -6.98
C ALA A 35 38.58 9.83 -5.99
N LYS A 36 38.50 9.42 -4.72
CA LYS A 36 37.82 10.17 -3.66
C LYS A 36 38.51 11.49 -3.32
N GLU A 37 39.83 11.50 -3.24
CA GLU A 37 40.61 12.68 -2.81
C GLU A 37 40.89 13.66 -3.96
N PHE A 38 41.07 13.17 -5.18
CA PHE A 38 41.61 13.98 -6.29
C PHE A 38 40.75 13.98 -7.56
N ALA A 39 39.65 13.20 -7.61
CA ALA A 39 38.79 13.11 -8.81
C ALA A 39 37.30 13.18 -8.48
N ASP A 40 36.90 13.97 -7.46
CA ASP A 40 35.49 14.18 -7.08
C ASP A 40 34.72 12.86 -6.84
N ASN A 41 35.41 11.84 -6.31
CA ASN A 41 34.88 10.49 -6.11
C ASN A 41 34.34 9.82 -7.39
N LYS A 42 34.87 10.22 -8.56
CA LYS A 42 34.54 9.68 -9.88
C LYS A 42 35.76 9.00 -10.51
N VAL A 43 35.50 8.08 -11.43
CA VAL A 43 36.52 7.39 -12.22
C VAL A 43 36.09 7.45 -13.68
N ASP A 44 36.95 7.97 -14.53
CA ASP A 44 36.65 8.11 -15.96
C ASP A 44 36.78 6.75 -16.65
N VAL A 45 35.73 6.28 -17.32
CA VAL A 45 35.77 5.06 -18.14
C VAL A 45 35.75 5.46 -19.61
N ILE A 46 36.88 5.30 -20.28
CA ILE A 46 37.09 5.67 -21.67
C ILE A 46 37.12 4.39 -22.51
N ILE A 47 36.17 4.26 -23.42
CA ILE A 47 36.08 3.13 -24.33
C ILE A 47 36.44 3.61 -25.72
N TYR A 48 37.46 2.98 -26.31
CA TYR A 48 37.85 3.22 -27.69
C TYR A 48 37.08 2.26 -28.59
N ALA A 49 36.43 2.80 -29.60
CA ALA A 49 35.73 2.03 -30.60
C ALA A 49 35.81 2.76 -31.94
N VAL A 50 35.86 1.99 -33.03
CA VAL A 50 35.97 2.56 -34.38
C VAL A 50 34.57 2.63 -35.01
N GLU A 51 34.20 3.81 -35.50
CA GLU A 51 32.94 4.01 -36.24
C GLU A 51 32.87 3.11 -37.48
N ARG A 52 31.66 2.61 -37.80
CA ARG A 52 31.39 1.75 -38.96
C ARG A 52 32.27 0.49 -39.02
N SER A 53 32.69 -0.02 -37.86
CA SER A 53 33.49 -1.25 -37.73
C SER A 53 32.70 -2.39 -37.09
N LEU A 54 33.34 -3.57 -37.00
CA LEU A 54 32.82 -4.74 -36.26
C LEU A 54 32.62 -4.49 -34.76
N ASP A 55 33.11 -3.37 -34.22
CA ASP A 55 32.86 -3.01 -32.82
C ASP A 55 31.36 -2.79 -32.57
N SER A 56 30.64 -2.21 -33.54
CA SER A 56 29.17 -2.05 -33.47
C SER A 56 28.44 -3.38 -33.22
N TYR A 57 28.87 -4.45 -33.91
CA TYR A 57 28.34 -5.79 -33.71
C TYR A 57 28.63 -6.33 -32.31
N LYS A 58 29.83 -6.09 -31.78
CA LYS A 58 30.20 -6.54 -30.42
C LYS A 58 29.38 -5.82 -29.34
N PHE A 59 29.18 -4.50 -29.46
CA PHE A 59 28.33 -3.76 -28.53
C PHE A 59 26.86 -4.19 -28.63
N ASN A 60 26.34 -4.46 -29.84
CA ASN A 60 24.98 -4.99 -30.00
C ASN A 60 24.83 -6.39 -29.37
N LEU A 61 25.84 -7.25 -29.52
CA LEU A 61 25.82 -8.56 -28.87
C LEU A 61 25.83 -8.46 -27.34
N LEU A 62 26.63 -7.55 -26.79
CA LEU A 62 26.64 -7.29 -25.35
C LEU A 62 25.30 -6.74 -24.86
N HIS A 63 24.68 -5.83 -25.62
CA HIS A 63 23.35 -5.31 -25.34
C HIS A 63 22.32 -6.43 -25.15
N ASN A 64 22.19 -7.31 -26.15
CA ASN A 64 21.20 -8.39 -26.13
C ASN A 64 21.43 -9.36 -24.97
N LYS A 65 22.70 -9.67 -24.64
CA LYS A 65 23.05 -10.52 -23.50
C LYS A 65 22.71 -9.85 -22.17
N GLN A 66 22.99 -8.55 -22.04
CA GLN A 66 22.71 -7.81 -20.81
C GLN A 66 21.20 -7.72 -20.55
N LEU A 67 20.42 -7.40 -21.59
CA LEU A 67 18.95 -7.38 -21.50
C LEU A 67 18.38 -8.71 -20.99
N PHE A 68 18.85 -9.83 -21.54
CA PHE A 68 18.42 -11.15 -21.11
C PHE A 68 18.77 -11.44 -19.63
N ILE A 69 19.98 -11.08 -19.20
CA ILE A 69 20.41 -11.24 -17.80
C ILE A 69 19.54 -10.39 -16.87
N ASN A 70 19.21 -9.15 -17.25
CA ASN A 70 18.40 -8.27 -16.44
C ASN A 70 16.98 -8.80 -16.27
N GLN A 71 16.34 -9.25 -17.35
CA GLN A 71 15.01 -9.87 -17.31
C GLN A 71 14.95 -11.06 -16.35
N LEU A 72 16.02 -11.86 -16.33
CA LEU A 72 16.14 -12.99 -15.42
C LEU A 72 16.37 -12.55 -13.97
N LYS A 73 17.17 -11.50 -13.73
CA LYS A 73 17.40 -10.93 -12.39
C LYS A 73 16.13 -10.29 -11.79
N THR A 74 15.33 -9.61 -12.61
CA THR A 74 14.11 -8.91 -12.16
C THR A 74 12.88 -9.81 -12.08
N ASN A 75 13.02 -11.10 -12.44
CA ASN A 75 11.93 -12.10 -12.46
C ASN A 75 10.69 -11.62 -13.26
N THR A 76 10.89 -10.76 -14.25
CA THR A 76 9.84 -10.21 -15.14
C THR A 76 9.75 -11.00 -16.46
N LEU A 77 10.00 -12.31 -16.40
CA LEU A 77 9.94 -13.24 -17.55
C LEU A 77 8.53 -13.35 -18.18
N GLY A 78 7.48 -12.85 -17.51
CA GLY A 78 6.09 -12.90 -17.97
C GLY A 78 5.62 -11.74 -18.86
N SER A 79 6.44 -10.69 -19.05
CA SER A 79 6.08 -9.57 -19.92
C SER A 79 6.56 -9.84 -21.36
N ARG A 80 5.66 -9.84 -22.34
CA ARG A 80 6.01 -9.80 -23.78
C ARG A 80 6.63 -8.49 -24.24
N THR A 81 6.87 -7.56 -23.31
CA THR A 81 7.50 -6.27 -23.56
C THR A 81 8.88 -6.28 -22.93
N ILE A 82 9.90 -6.09 -23.77
CA ILE A 82 11.27 -5.89 -23.33
C ILE A 82 11.34 -4.49 -22.73
N ASP A 83 11.47 -4.40 -21.41
CA ASP A 83 11.76 -3.14 -20.74
C ASP A 83 13.24 -2.80 -20.93
N GLU A 84 13.54 -2.10 -22.02
CA GLU A 84 14.85 -1.52 -22.32
C GLU A 84 15.07 -0.20 -21.55
N GLY A 85 14.06 0.30 -20.83
CA GLY A 85 13.99 1.66 -20.29
C GLY A 85 14.34 1.81 -18.81
N SER A 86 14.42 0.73 -18.03
CA SER A 86 14.67 0.77 -16.58
C SER A 86 16.10 0.39 -16.14
N MET A 87 17.07 0.45 -17.05
CA MET A 87 18.49 0.22 -16.71
C MET A 87 19.13 1.49 -16.13
N ASP A 88 19.29 1.45 -14.80
CA ASP A 88 20.30 2.10 -13.95
C ASP A 88 20.96 3.36 -14.56
N GLU A 89 20.41 4.54 -14.21
CA GLU A 89 21.01 5.84 -14.57
C GLU A 89 22.42 6.04 -13.99
N ASP A 90 22.82 5.21 -13.03
CA ASP A 90 24.13 5.26 -12.37
C ASP A 90 25.26 4.62 -13.20
N SER A 91 24.94 3.92 -14.30
CA SER A 91 25.90 3.09 -15.05
C SER A 91 26.23 3.62 -16.46
N GLY A 92 26.48 4.93 -16.62
CA GLY A 92 27.04 5.49 -17.87
C GLY A 92 26.17 5.29 -19.14
N MET A 93 26.79 5.35 -20.32
CA MET A 93 26.09 5.17 -21.62
C MET A 93 25.60 3.72 -21.78
N ASN A 94 24.35 3.52 -22.22
CA ASN A 94 23.79 2.19 -22.48
C ASN A 94 24.39 1.58 -23.78
N PHE A 95 24.45 0.25 -23.90
CA PHE A 95 24.96 -0.43 -25.09
C PHE A 95 24.22 -0.01 -26.38
N SER A 96 22.93 0.31 -26.31
CA SER A 96 22.15 0.84 -27.43
C SER A 96 22.69 2.19 -27.93
N GLU A 97 23.18 3.03 -27.02
CA GLU A 97 23.80 4.33 -27.36
C GLU A 97 25.17 4.12 -28.02
N TYR A 98 25.98 3.16 -27.54
CA TYR A 98 27.23 2.78 -28.22
C TYR A 98 26.98 2.27 -29.65
N VAL A 99 25.97 1.43 -29.85
CA VAL A 99 25.61 0.93 -31.19
C VAL A 99 25.16 2.07 -32.10
N ALA A 100 24.35 2.99 -31.59
CA ALA A 100 23.88 4.14 -32.36
C ALA A 100 25.04 5.07 -32.78
N VAL A 101 25.93 5.41 -31.84
CA VAL A 101 27.12 6.23 -32.13
C VAL A 101 28.02 5.53 -33.16
N LEU A 102 28.31 4.23 -32.96
CA LEU A 102 29.21 3.48 -33.85
C LEU A 102 28.60 3.19 -35.23
N SER A 103 27.28 3.18 -35.35
CA SER A 103 26.60 3.06 -36.66
C SER A 103 26.84 4.28 -37.55
N GLY A 104 27.27 5.42 -36.98
CA GLY A 104 27.43 6.68 -37.68
C GLY A 104 26.10 7.31 -38.12
N ASN A 105 24.97 6.82 -37.59
CA ASN A 105 23.64 7.40 -37.79
C ASN A 105 23.14 7.98 -36.46
N THR A 106 23.22 9.30 -36.33
CA THR A 106 22.80 10.06 -35.14
C THR A 106 21.29 10.00 -34.90
N ASP A 107 20.48 9.75 -35.94
CA ASP A 107 19.02 9.70 -35.83
C ASP A 107 18.57 8.52 -34.95
N LEU A 108 19.31 7.41 -34.98
CA LEU A 108 19.05 6.25 -34.13
C LEU A 108 19.34 6.55 -32.66
N LEU A 109 20.34 7.38 -32.38
CA LEU A 109 20.68 7.82 -31.02
C LEU A 109 19.60 8.76 -30.48
N GLU A 110 19.20 9.75 -31.28
CA GLU A 110 18.13 10.68 -30.91
C GLU A 110 16.80 9.95 -30.68
N LYS A 111 16.46 9.00 -31.56
CA LYS A 111 15.28 8.15 -31.37
C LYS A 111 15.35 7.36 -30.07
N ALA A 112 16.44 6.67 -29.78
CA ALA A 112 16.58 5.89 -28.55
C ALA A 112 16.44 6.77 -27.28
N ARG A 113 17.01 7.98 -27.31
CA ARG A 113 16.87 8.95 -26.21
C ARG A 113 15.42 9.43 -26.05
N LEU A 114 14.73 9.70 -27.16
CA LEU A 114 13.32 10.10 -27.14
C LEU A 114 12.42 8.97 -26.66
N ASP A 115 12.63 7.74 -27.13
CA ASP A 115 11.87 6.55 -26.70
C ASP A 115 12.05 6.31 -25.19
N LYS A 116 13.28 6.47 -24.64
CA LYS A 116 13.51 6.43 -23.19
C LYS A 116 12.72 7.50 -22.44
N LYS A 117 12.75 8.74 -22.94
CA LYS A 117 12.03 9.86 -22.32
C LYS A 117 10.50 9.66 -22.38
N ILE A 118 10.00 9.06 -23.45
CA ILE A 118 8.58 8.71 -23.57
C ILE A 118 8.22 7.64 -22.52
N ALA A 119 9.03 6.57 -22.42
CA ALA A 119 8.77 5.50 -21.46
C ALA A 119 8.76 5.99 -20.00
N THR A 120 9.69 6.89 -19.62
CA THR A 120 9.70 7.49 -18.28
C THR A 120 8.45 8.33 -18.03
N LEU A 121 8.11 9.23 -18.97
CA LEU A 121 6.92 10.09 -18.84
C LEU A 121 5.61 9.30 -18.83
N GLU A 122 5.50 8.23 -19.60
CA GLU A 122 4.33 7.35 -19.59
C GLU A 122 4.17 6.62 -18.26
N SER A 123 5.28 6.15 -17.68
CA SER A 123 5.30 5.53 -16.35
C SER A 123 4.90 6.52 -15.27
N GLU A 124 5.46 7.73 -15.27
CA GLU A 124 5.11 8.81 -14.36
C GLU A 124 3.63 9.21 -14.47
N ARG A 125 3.13 9.38 -15.68
CA ARG A 125 1.70 9.68 -15.93
C ARG A 125 0.81 8.58 -15.36
N LYS A 126 1.17 7.31 -15.56
CA LYS A 126 0.39 6.18 -15.05
C LYS A 126 0.37 6.14 -13.53
N ASN A 127 1.51 6.41 -12.87
CA ASN A 127 1.59 6.49 -11.42
C ASN A 127 0.77 7.65 -10.87
N PHE A 128 0.89 8.84 -11.47
CA PHE A 128 0.09 10.01 -11.11
C PHE A 128 -1.41 9.74 -11.19
N LEU A 129 -1.89 9.12 -12.28
CA LEU A 129 -3.31 8.80 -12.44
C LEU A 129 -3.79 7.82 -11.36
N ARG A 130 -3.01 6.79 -11.05
CA ARG A 130 -3.34 5.84 -9.97
C ARG A 130 -3.42 6.52 -8.60
N GLU A 131 -2.47 7.39 -8.29
CA GLU A 131 -2.45 8.13 -7.02
C GLU A 131 -3.63 9.08 -6.91
N ARG A 132 -3.93 9.82 -7.99
CA ARG A 132 -5.11 10.69 -8.06
C ARG A 132 -6.38 9.89 -7.83
N ASP A 133 -6.57 8.78 -8.54
CA ASP A 133 -7.79 7.98 -8.45
C ASP A 133 -7.94 7.39 -7.03
N ALA A 134 -6.85 6.90 -6.43
CA ALA A 134 -6.83 6.44 -5.04
C ALA A 134 -7.16 7.56 -4.04
N ALA A 135 -6.63 8.77 -4.25
CA ALA A 135 -6.94 9.92 -3.40
C ALA A 135 -8.41 10.34 -3.52
N THR A 136 -8.97 10.35 -4.74
CA THR A 136 -10.39 10.65 -4.95
C THR A 136 -11.31 9.61 -4.31
N GLY A 137 -10.94 8.32 -4.36
CA GLY A 137 -11.70 7.26 -3.69
C GLY A 137 -11.71 7.43 -2.17
N LYS A 138 -10.54 7.72 -1.56
CA LYS A 138 -10.42 8.00 -0.12
C LYS A 138 -11.23 9.22 0.29
N LEU A 139 -11.24 10.28 -0.53
CA LEU A 139 -12.00 11.48 -0.25
C LEU A 139 -13.50 11.18 -0.22
N ALA A 140 -14.02 10.44 -1.19
CA ALA A 140 -15.43 10.04 -1.22
C ALA A 140 -15.81 9.15 -0.01
N GLU A 141 -14.93 8.24 0.40
CA GLU A 141 -15.12 7.40 1.60
C GLU A 141 -15.19 8.24 2.88
N ILE A 142 -14.28 9.21 3.04
CA ILE A 142 -14.26 10.13 4.18
C ILE A 142 -15.51 11.01 4.17
N GLU A 143 -15.92 11.56 3.03
CA GLU A 143 -17.13 12.38 2.94
C GLU A 143 -18.38 11.60 3.35
N SER A 144 -18.53 10.36 2.86
CA SER A 144 -19.62 9.46 3.26
C SER A 144 -19.58 9.12 4.75
N SER A 145 -18.39 8.90 5.30
CA SER A 145 -18.20 8.66 6.73
C SER A 145 -18.57 9.88 7.57
N VAL A 146 -18.19 11.08 7.13
CA VAL A 146 -18.55 12.34 7.80
C VAL A 146 -20.06 12.54 7.79
N SER A 147 -20.75 12.33 6.66
CA SER A 147 -22.22 12.46 6.63
C SER A 147 -22.87 11.44 7.55
N PHE A 148 -22.46 10.17 7.50
CA PHE A 148 -22.99 9.11 8.34
C PHE A 148 -22.78 9.41 9.84
N HIS A 149 -21.58 9.79 10.24
CA HIS A 149 -21.28 10.12 11.64
C HIS A 149 -21.97 11.40 12.10
N THR A 150 -22.11 12.40 11.22
CA THR A 150 -22.83 13.63 11.55
C THR A 150 -24.30 13.35 11.84
N ASP A 151 -24.94 12.50 11.04
CA ASP A 151 -26.33 12.11 11.27
C ASP A 151 -26.48 11.28 12.55
N LYS A 152 -25.55 10.34 12.81
CA LYS A 152 -25.52 9.58 14.06
C LYS A 152 -25.30 10.46 15.30
N ILE A 153 -24.49 11.51 15.21
CA ILE A 153 -24.30 12.47 16.30
C ILE A 153 -25.60 13.23 16.57
N LYS A 154 -26.32 13.66 15.53
CA LYS A 154 -27.61 14.34 15.69
C LYS A 154 -28.64 13.43 16.37
N GLU A 155 -28.77 12.19 15.89
CA GLU A 155 -29.66 11.17 16.51
C GLU A 155 -29.31 10.95 17.98
N ALA A 156 -28.02 10.76 18.30
CA ALA A 156 -27.57 10.56 19.67
C ALA A 156 -27.80 11.79 20.56
N GLN A 157 -27.67 13.01 20.01
CA GLN A 157 -27.98 14.25 20.74
C GLN A 157 -29.47 14.38 21.04
N SER A 158 -30.35 14.03 20.10
CA SER A 158 -31.80 13.99 20.37
C SER A 158 -32.16 12.95 21.41
N ASP A 159 -31.58 11.75 21.33
CA ASP A 159 -31.80 10.69 22.31
C ASP A 159 -31.32 11.11 23.71
N LEU A 160 -30.16 11.77 23.81
CA LEU A 160 -29.63 12.28 25.06
C LEU A 160 -30.56 13.34 25.68
N ALA A 161 -31.07 14.28 24.88
CA ALA A 161 -31.99 15.30 25.37
C ALA A 161 -33.30 14.70 25.89
N LEU A 162 -33.82 13.66 25.22
CA LEU A 162 -35.02 12.93 25.66
C LEU A 162 -34.76 12.16 26.95
N PHE A 163 -33.61 11.49 27.03
CA PHE A 163 -33.19 10.81 28.25
C PHE A 163 -33.08 11.79 29.42
N GLU A 164 -32.47 12.95 29.24
CA GLU A 164 -32.36 13.98 30.28
C GLU A 164 -33.72 14.52 30.75
N GLN A 165 -34.74 14.54 29.89
CA GLN A 165 -36.10 14.93 30.28
C GLN A 165 -36.83 13.86 31.10
N CYS A 166 -36.59 12.58 30.80
CA CYS A 166 -37.32 11.47 31.39
C CYS A 166 -36.62 10.83 32.60
N VAL A 167 -35.32 11.09 32.78
CA VAL A 167 -34.52 10.42 33.80
C VAL A 167 -34.90 10.87 35.21
N GLU A 168 -35.24 9.90 36.04
CA GLU A 168 -35.45 10.11 37.48
C GLU A 168 -34.10 9.94 38.18
N ARG A 169 -33.72 10.91 39.02
CA ARG A 169 -32.46 10.88 39.77
C ARG A 169 -32.71 10.68 41.26
N ASP A 170 -31.82 9.94 41.90
CA ASP A 170 -31.85 9.73 43.34
C ASP A 170 -31.35 10.97 44.13
N ALA A 171 -31.33 10.87 45.46
CA ALA A 171 -30.88 11.93 46.34
C ALA A 171 -29.39 12.30 46.17
N ASP A 172 -28.60 11.42 45.56
CA ASP A 172 -27.17 11.61 45.27
C ASP A 172 -26.92 12.07 43.82
N GLY A 173 -27.99 12.29 43.05
CA GLY A 173 -27.94 12.79 41.67
C GLY A 173 -27.66 11.73 40.60
N GLN A 174 -27.65 10.44 40.96
CA GLN A 174 -27.45 9.33 40.04
C GLN A 174 -28.78 8.93 39.37
N PRO A 175 -28.75 8.56 38.07
CA PRO A 175 -29.93 8.09 37.37
C PRO A 175 -30.42 6.76 37.95
N ILE A 176 -31.69 6.71 38.34
CA ILE A 176 -32.34 5.52 38.89
C ILE A 176 -32.50 4.48 37.76
N ASN A 177 -32.35 3.19 38.04
CA ASN A 177 -32.54 2.17 37.01
C ASN A 177 -34.02 1.76 36.92
N LYS A 178 -34.77 2.39 36.02
CA LYS A 178 -36.20 2.10 35.77
C LYS A 178 -36.41 1.09 34.63
N LEU A 179 -35.68 -0.02 34.71
CA LEU A 179 -35.68 -1.09 33.71
C LEU A 179 -36.90 -2.00 33.84
N THR A 180 -37.74 -2.00 32.81
CA THR A 180 -38.89 -2.90 32.68
C THR A 180 -38.58 -4.00 31.66
N ILE A 181 -38.63 -5.26 32.09
CA ILE A 181 -38.40 -6.43 31.21
C ILE A 181 -39.68 -7.26 31.12
N LYS A 182 -39.99 -7.75 29.91
CA LYS A 182 -41.14 -8.64 29.67
C LYS A 182 -41.12 -9.85 30.60
N GLY A 183 -42.17 -9.96 31.42
CA GLY A 183 -42.36 -11.01 32.43
C GLY A 183 -41.92 -10.65 33.85
N VAL A 184 -41.35 -9.46 34.05
CA VAL A 184 -40.92 -8.94 35.36
C VAL A 184 -41.23 -7.44 35.42
N GLU A 185 -42.48 -7.07 35.14
CA GLU A 185 -42.88 -5.67 34.92
C GLU A 185 -43.08 -4.88 36.24
N ASP A 186 -43.43 -5.56 37.33
CA ASP A 186 -43.78 -4.96 38.63
C ASP A 186 -42.70 -5.09 39.72
N TYR A 187 -41.58 -5.78 39.44
CA TYR A 187 -40.57 -6.08 40.47
C TYR A 187 -39.45 -5.05 40.48
N THR A 188 -39.31 -4.34 41.61
CA THR A 188 -38.25 -3.33 41.83
C THR A 188 -36.92 -3.96 42.29
N ASP A 189 -36.84 -5.28 42.47
CA ASP A 189 -35.63 -5.94 42.99
C ASP A 189 -34.62 -6.28 41.87
N ILE A 190 -33.47 -5.62 41.90
CA ILE A 190 -32.36 -5.75 40.93
C ILE A 190 -31.96 -7.22 40.73
N LYS A 191 -32.03 -8.07 41.76
CA LYS A 191 -31.68 -9.49 41.67
C LYS A 191 -32.59 -10.27 40.72
N THR A 192 -33.89 -9.98 40.73
CA THR A 192 -34.86 -10.65 39.87
C THR A 192 -34.70 -10.24 38.41
N ILE A 193 -34.44 -8.95 38.16
CA ILE A 193 -34.16 -8.41 36.82
C ILE A 193 -32.86 -9.03 36.26
N ALA A 194 -31.80 -9.12 37.08
CA ALA A 194 -30.54 -9.74 36.69
C ALA A 194 -30.70 -11.23 36.33
N ALA A 195 -31.44 -11.99 37.15
CA ALA A 195 -31.73 -13.40 36.87
C ALA A 195 -32.51 -13.56 35.56
N ARG A 196 -33.46 -12.66 35.27
CA ARG A 196 -34.23 -12.69 34.03
C ARG A 196 -33.38 -12.33 32.81
N LEU A 197 -32.48 -11.35 32.91
CA LEU A 197 -31.54 -11.02 31.84
C LEU A 197 -30.60 -12.19 31.53
N GLN A 198 -30.11 -12.88 32.55
CA GLN A 198 -29.26 -14.06 32.39
C GLN A 198 -30.03 -15.20 31.71
N GLU A 199 -31.29 -15.41 32.06
CA GLU A 199 -32.14 -16.38 31.36
C GLU A 199 -32.33 -16.03 29.88
N ILE A 200 -32.51 -14.74 29.56
CA ILE A 200 -32.61 -14.26 28.17
C ILE A 200 -31.27 -14.45 27.44
N ASP A 201 -30.14 -14.18 28.09
CA ASP A 201 -28.80 -14.39 27.52
C ASP A 201 -28.55 -15.87 27.20
N GLU A 202 -28.98 -16.81 28.05
CA GLU A 202 -28.81 -18.24 27.81
C GLU A 202 -29.75 -18.77 26.71
N LYS A 203 -31.03 -18.35 26.74
CA LYS A 203 -32.10 -18.95 25.94
C LYS A 203 -32.45 -18.21 24.65
N ALA A 204 -32.10 -16.93 24.50
CA ALA A 204 -32.47 -16.19 23.29
C ALA A 204 -31.73 -16.73 22.07
N ARG A 205 -32.50 -16.98 21.00
CA ARG A 205 -32.00 -17.41 19.69
C ARG A 205 -32.72 -16.61 18.62
N THR A 206 -32.27 -15.39 18.39
CA THR A 206 -32.95 -14.42 17.52
C THR A 206 -32.59 -14.56 16.05
N LYS A 207 -31.70 -15.51 15.68
CA LYS A 207 -31.24 -15.75 14.30
C LYS A 207 -30.72 -14.48 13.60
N GLY A 208 -30.16 -13.54 14.37
CA GLY A 208 -29.64 -12.27 13.86
C GLY A 208 -30.65 -11.11 13.83
N GLU A 209 -31.92 -11.35 14.15
CA GLU A 209 -32.94 -10.30 14.25
C GLU A 209 -32.93 -9.64 15.64
N TYR A 210 -33.46 -8.41 15.72
CA TYR A 210 -33.60 -7.66 16.96
C TYR A 210 -34.96 -7.95 17.60
N ASN A 211 -34.96 -8.56 18.79
CA ASN A 211 -36.19 -8.85 19.54
C ASN A 211 -36.36 -7.91 20.73
N LYS A 212 -37.51 -7.22 20.83
CA LYS A 212 -37.83 -6.33 21.97
C LYS A 212 -38.09 -7.15 23.24
N ILE A 213 -37.25 -6.96 24.26
CA ILE A 213 -37.32 -7.63 25.56
C ILE A 213 -37.79 -6.73 26.69
N GLY A 214 -37.75 -5.41 26.52
CA GLY A 214 -38.08 -4.48 27.59
C GLY A 214 -38.01 -3.02 27.16
N GLU A 215 -38.05 -2.13 28.15
CA GLU A 215 -38.02 -0.69 27.99
C GLU A 215 -37.35 -0.03 29.20
N VAL A 216 -36.59 1.03 28.96
CA VAL A 216 -36.01 1.91 30.00
C VAL A 216 -36.27 3.34 29.57
N TYR A 217 -36.97 4.13 30.38
CA TYR A 217 -37.23 5.55 30.12
C TYR A 217 -37.77 5.86 28.71
N GLY A 218 -38.63 4.99 28.15
CA GLY A 218 -39.17 5.15 26.79
C GLY A 218 -38.31 4.51 25.67
N PHE A 219 -37.08 4.09 25.97
CA PHE A 219 -36.18 3.46 25.02
C PHE A 219 -36.36 1.94 25.00
N SER A 220 -36.55 1.38 23.81
CA SER A 220 -36.78 -0.06 23.65
C SER A 220 -35.48 -0.86 23.81
N ILE A 221 -35.50 -1.86 24.68
CA ILE A 221 -34.37 -2.77 24.86
C ILE A 221 -34.57 -3.98 23.97
N MET A 222 -33.55 -4.27 23.18
CA MET A 222 -33.52 -5.31 22.18
C MET A 222 -32.43 -6.33 22.51
N VAL A 223 -32.63 -7.59 22.15
CA VAL A 223 -31.59 -8.62 22.15
C VAL A 223 -31.37 -9.12 20.73
N LYS A 224 -30.11 -9.37 20.37
CA LYS A 224 -29.72 -9.99 19.10
C LYS A 224 -28.66 -11.07 19.35
N THR A 225 -28.89 -12.25 18.80
CA THR A 225 -27.93 -13.36 18.79
C THR A 225 -26.96 -13.19 17.63
N GLU A 226 -25.67 -13.07 17.94
CA GLU A 226 -24.59 -13.00 16.97
C GLU A 226 -23.74 -14.28 17.02
N SER A 227 -23.49 -14.88 15.86
CA SER A 227 -22.59 -16.03 15.72
C SER A 227 -21.15 -15.54 15.72
N THR A 228 -20.36 -16.00 16.68
CA THR A 228 -18.91 -15.78 16.72
C THR A 228 -18.21 -17.12 16.56
N SER A 229 -17.34 -17.22 15.57
CA SER A 229 -16.42 -18.34 15.42
C SER A 229 -15.13 -18.03 16.20
N LYS A 230 -15.06 -18.53 17.43
CA LYS A 230 -13.82 -18.56 18.22
C LYS A 230 -13.37 -20.02 18.33
N ASP A 231 -12.12 -20.30 18.00
CA ASP A 231 -11.48 -21.62 18.14
C ASP A 231 -12.20 -22.78 17.41
N LEU A 232 -12.67 -22.56 16.17
CA LEU A 232 -13.41 -23.54 15.35
C LEU A 232 -14.76 -24.03 15.93
N PHE A 233 -15.25 -23.43 17.02
CA PHE A 233 -16.59 -23.67 17.53
C PHE A 233 -17.51 -22.49 17.17
N ASP A 234 -18.70 -22.80 16.66
CA ASP A 234 -19.77 -21.82 16.49
C ASP A 234 -20.37 -21.51 17.86
N CYS A 235 -19.99 -20.36 18.42
CA CYS A 235 -20.54 -19.86 19.67
C CYS A 235 -21.57 -18.78 19.36
N SER A 236 -22.80 -18.95 19.84
CA SER A 236 -23.82 -17.89 19.79
C SER A 236 -23.72 -17.01 21.02
N VAL A 237 -23.50 -15.71 20.83
CA VAL A 237 -23.48 -14.72 21.91
C VAL A 237 -24.68 -13.80 21.76
N ASN A 238 -25.42 -13.58 22.85
CA ASN A 238 -26.51 -12.61 22.84
C ASN A 238 -25.97 -11.23 23.25
N ARG A 239 -26.29 -10.22 22.45
CA ARG A 239 -25.98 -8.81 22.74
C ARG A 239 -27.27 -8.05 23.00
N PHE A 240 -27.23 -7.24 24.04
CA PHE A 240 -28.32 -6.34 24.42
C PHE A 240 -28.06 -4.95 23.88
N PHE A 241 -29.09 -4.34 23.31
CA PHE A 241 -29.03 -3.02 22.70
C PHE A 241 -30.17 -2.17 23.23
N VAL A 242 -29.91 -0.88 23.41
CA VAL A 242 -30.96 0.12 23.64
C VAL A 242 -31.18 0.83 22.31
N LYS A 243 -32.40 0.79 21.79
CA LYS A 243 -32.76 1.47 20.55
C LYS A 243 -33.17 2.91 20.87
N GLY A 244 -32.50 3.88 20.25
CA GLY A 244 -32.89 5.30 20.23
C GLY A 244 -34.28 5.51 19.63
N GLN A 245 -34.85 6.70 19.80
CA GLN A 245 -36.14 7.01 19.20
C GLN A 245 -35.97 7.20 17.68
N GLU A 246 -36.91 6.63 16.91
CA GLU A 246 -36.95 6.75 15.44
C GLU A 246 -37.38 8.15 14.97
#